data_AF-A0A843KY09-F1
#
_entry.id   AF-A0A843KY09-F1
#
_cell.length_a   1.000
_cell.length_b   1.000
_cell.length_c   1.000
_cell.angle_alpha   90.00
_cell.angle_beta   90.00
_cell.angle_gamma   90.00
#
_symmetry.space_group_name_H-M   'P 1'
#
loop_
_entity.id
_entity.type
_entity.pdbx_description
1 polymer ?
#
loop_
_entity_poly.entity_id
_entity_poly.type
_entity_poly.pdbx_seq_one_letter_code
_entity_poly.pdbx_strand_id
1 'polypeptide(L)' 'MASFEREILVLFVSFLIGSVAGWWSRVYWESSLVVVAATLAGTVAGYCIITVALRAAGHPVA' A
#
# COMPACT_ATOMS: atom_id res chain seq x y z
N MET A 1 -16.42 -15.67 4.68
CA MET A 1 -15.81 -15.60 3.34
C MET A 1 -15.55 -14.16 2.91
N ALA A 2 -16.52 -13.24 3.03
CA ALA A 2 -16.37 -11.84 2.59
C ALA A 2 -15.25 -11.00 3.23
N SER A 3 -14.76 -11.32 4.44
CA SER A 3 -13.67 -10.54 5.07
C SER A 3 -12.30 -10.84 4.46
N PHE A 4 -12.04 -12.10 4.10
CA PHE A 4 -10.75 -12.56 3.58
C PHE A 4 -10.49 -12.02 2.17
N GLU A 5 -11.52 -11.99 1.33
CA GLU A 5 -11.46 -11.37 -0.01
C GLU A 5 -11.17 -9.87 0.10
N ARG A 6 -11.74 -9.20 1.11
CA ARG A 6 -11.50 -7.78 1.38
C ARG A 6 -10.06 -7.56 1.86
N GLU A 7 -9.56 -8.36 2.78
CA GLU A 7 -8.17 -8.27 3.27
C GLU A 7 -7.15 -8.49 2.15
N ILE A 8 -7.36 -9.49 1.31
CA ILE A 8 -6.48 -9.74 0.16
C ILE A 8 -6.49 -8.57 -0.81
N LEU A 9 -7.65 -7.98 -1.10
CA LEU A 9 -7.75 -6.80 -1.95
C LEU A 9 -7.03 -5.60 -1.35
N VAL A 10 -7.15 -5.38 -0.04
CA VAL A 10 -6.44 -4.28 0.66
C VAL A 10 -4.93 -4.47 0.59
N LEU A 11 -4.44 -5.68 0.85
CA LEU A 11 -3.01 -6.00 0.75
C LEU A 11 -2.51 -5.87 -0.69
N PHE A 12 -3.28 -6.37 -1.66
CA PHE A 12 -2.94 -6.30 -3.07
C PHE A 12 -2.86 -4.85 -3.58
N VAL A 13 -3.83 -4.01 -3.21
CA VAL A 13 -3.84 -2.58 -3.59
C VAL A 13 -2.69 -1.83 -2.90
N SER A 14 -2.40 -2.12 -1.63
CA SER A 14 -1.27 -1.52 -0.92
C SER A 14 0.06 -1.87 -1.57
N PHE A 15 0.23 -3.13 -1.96
CA PHE A 15 1.40 -3.59 -2.69
C PHE A 15 1.51 -2.94 -4.09
N LEU A 16 0.37 -2.75 -4.77
CA LEU A 16 0.33 -2.07 -6.07
C LEU A 16 0.79 -0.61 -5.96
N ILE A 17 0.31 0.11 -4.94
CA ILE A 17 0.69 1.50 -4.64
C ILE A 17 2.19 1.58 -4.34
N GLY A 18 2.71 0.70 -3.49
CA GLY A 18 4.14 0.60 -3.22
C GLY A 18 4.94 0.33 -4.49
N SER A 19 4.50 -0.59 -5.34
CA SER A 19 5.21 -0.96 -6.57
C SER A 19 5.25 0.20 -7.59
N VAL A 20 4.17 0.98 -7.71
CA VAL A 20 4.14 2.18 -8.56
C VAL A 20 5.07 3.26 -8.02
N ALA A 21 5.12 3.46 -6.69
CA ALA A 21 6.04 4.40 -6.05
C ALA A 21 7.50 4.00 -6.25
N GLY A 22 7.82 2.71 -6.13
CA GLY A 22 9.14 2.16 -6.43
C GLY A 22 9.54 2.33 -7.91
N TRP A 23 8.61 2.06 -8.82
CA TRP A 23 8.83 2.25 -10.26
C TRP A 23 9.14 3.72 -10.58
N TRP A 24 8.36 4.65 -10.03
CA TRP A 24 8.61 6.09 -10.19
C TRP A 24 9.97 6.51 -9.61
N SER A 25 10.31 6.04 -8.40
CA SER A 25 11.63 6.28 -7.80
C SER A 25 12.77 5.79 -8.70
N ARG A 26 12.60 4.66 -9.39
CA ARG A 26 13.63 4.11 -10.27
C ARG A 26 13.88 5.01 -11.48
N VAL A 27 12.81 5.60 -12.01
CA VAL A 27 12.85 6.53 -13.15
C VAL A 27 13.53 7.85 -12.79
N TYR A 28 13.33 8.35 -11.56
CA TYR A 28 13.86 9.66 -11.15
C TYR A 28 15.24 9.63 -10.47
N TRP A 29 15.57 8.56 -9.73
CA TRP A 29 16.77 8.54 -8.88
C TRP A 29 17.80 7.47 -9.24
N GLU A 30 17.48 6.49 -10.11
CA GLU A 30 18.31 5.33 -10.51
C GLU A 30 18.90 4.46 -9.36
N SER A 31 18.73 4.87 -8.10
CA SER A 31 19.28 4.22 -6.92
C SER A 31 18.31 3.17 -6.38
N SER A 32 18.74 1.90 -6.40
CA SER A 32 17.97 0.75 -5.89
C SER A 32 17.55 0.91 -4.42
N LEU A 33 18.31 1.65 -3.61
CA LEU A 33 18.00 1.84 -2.18
C LEU A 33 16.80 2.78 -1.99
N VAL A 34 16.71 3.84 -2.81
CA VAL A 34 15.59 4.78 -2.82
C VAL A 34 14.32 4.09 -3.33
N VAL A 35 14.47 3.21 -4.32
CA VAL A 35 13.35 2.41 -4.86
C VAL A 35 12.75 1.50 -3.79
N VAL A 36 13.58 0.79 -3.03
CA VAL A 36 13.12 -0.08 -1.94
C VAL A 36 12.46 0.72 -0.83
N ALA A 37 13.06 1.84 -0.42
CA ALA A 37 12.49 2.72 0.61
C ALA A 37 11.14 3.32 0.18
N ALA A 38 11.02 3.78 -1.07
CA ALA A 38 9.79 4.32 -1.63
C ALA A 38 8.69 3.25 -1.75
N THR A 39 9.06 2.02 -2.15
CA THR A 39 8.13 0.90 -2.23
C THR A 39 7.58 0.54 -0.85
N LEU A 40 8.47 0.45 0.14
CA LEU A 40 8.09 0.13 1.51
C LEU A 40 7.20 1.23 2.12
N ALA A 41 7.62 2.50 1.99
CA ALA A 41 6.86 3.64 2.48
C ALA A 41 5.49 3.77 1.81
N GLY A 42 5.42 3.56 0.48
CA GLY A 42 4.16 3.58 -0.27
C GLY A 42 3.21 2.45 0.14
N THR A 43 3.75 1.25 0.41
CA THR A 43 2.94 0.11 0.88
C THR A 43 2.36 0.37 2.27
N VAL A 44 3.19 0.86 3.21
CA VAL A 44 2.75 1.17 4.58
C VAL A 44 1.73 2.32 4.59
N ALA A 45 2.00 3.38 3.83
CA ALA A 45 1.08 4.51 3.70
C ALA A 45 -0.26 4.07 3.06
N GLY A 46 -0.22 3.27 2.00
CA GLY A 46 -1.41 2.72 1.34
C GLY A 46 -2.27 1.89 2.30
N TYR A 47 -1.64 0.97 3.05
CA TYR A 47 -2.34 0.18 4.05
C TYR A 47 -2.98 1.07 5.12
N CYS A 48 -2.24 2.05 5.65
CA CYS A 48 -2.74 2.96 6.69
C CYS A 48 -3.92 3.81 6.19
N ILE A 49 -3.87 4.32 4.96
CA ILE A 49 -4.98 5.07 4.36
C ILE A 49 -6.22 4.19 4.22
N ILE A 50 -6.05 2.95 3.75
CA ILE A 50 -7.17 2.03 3.55
C ILE A 50 -7.79 1.61 4.89
N THR A 51 -6.99 1.30 5.91
CA THR A 51 -7.52 0.94 7.23
C THR A 51 -8.23 2.12 7.89
N VAL A 52 -7.68 3.33 7.77
CA VAL A 52 -8.34 4.56 8.27
C VAL A 52 -9.65 4.82 7.52
N ALA A 53 -9.67 4.69 6.19
CA ALA A 53 -10.88 4.86 5.40
C ALA A 53 -11.96 3.82 5.75
N LEU A 54 -11.57 2.56 5.96
CA LEU A 54 -12.48 1.49 6.38
C LEU A 54 -13.03 1.73 7.79
N ARG A 55 -12.19 2.19 8.72
CA ARG A 55 -12.62 2.57 10.07
C ARG A 55 -13.57 3.78 10.04
N ALA A 56 -13.28 4.78 9.21
CA ALA A 56 -14.15 5.94 9.01
C ALA A 56 -15.50 5.58 8.38
N ALA A 57 -15.53 4.54 7.53
CA ALA A 57 -16.75 3.99 6.96
C ALA A 57 -17.56 3.10 7.92
N GLY A 58 -17.16 3.00 9.20
CA GLY A 58 -17.87 2.21 10.22
C GLY A 58 -17.62 0.71 10.14
N HIS A 59 -16.64 0.25 9.35
CA HIS A 59 -16.22 -1.14 9.36
C HIS A 59 -15.12 -1.35 10.41
N PRO A 60 -15.34 -2.19 11.43
CA PRO A 60 -14.29 -2.54 12.38
C PRO A 60 -13.21 -3.34 11.64
N VAL A 61 -12.06 -2.70 11.41
CA VAL A 61 -10.82 -3.38 11.02
C VAL A 61 -10.05 -3.59 12.32
N ALA A 62 -9.87 -4.87 12.70
CA ALA A 62 -9.14 -5.28 13.89
C ALA A 62 -7.63 -5.08 13.73
#